data_AF-A0ABD4TIX5-F1
#
_entry.id   AF-A0ABD4TIX5-F1
#
_cell.length_a   1.000
_cell.length_b   1.000
_cell.length_c   1.000
_cell.angle_alpha   90.00
_cell.angle_beta   90.00
_cell.angle_gamma   90.00
#
_symmetry.space_group_name_H-M   'P 1'
#
loop_
_entity.id
_entity.type
_entity.pdbx_description
1 polymer ?
#
loop_
_entity_poly.entity_id
_entity_poly.type
_entity_poly.pdbx_seq_one_letter_code
_entity_poly.pdbx_strand_id
1 'polypeptide(L)' 'MAGSSIRMTSIDNMVENIRYKAQIIARTNKLDSGIMAAGIPGFVAGLLLALIFVMVPILVLG' A
#
# COMPACT_ATOMS: atom_id res chain seq x y z
N MET A 1 -46.32 -11.23 7.32
CA MET A 1 -45.25 -10.58 6.51
C MET A 1 -44.06 -10.10 7.38
N ALA A 2 -43.78 -10.71 8.55
CA ALA A 2 -42.68 -10.29 9.43
C ALA A 2 -41.32 -10.97 9.13
N GLY A 3 -41.29 -12.00 8.28
CA GLY A 3 -40.06 -12.74 7.96
C GLY A 3 -39.12 -12.04 6.97
N SER A 4 -39.61 -11.08 6.18
CA SER A 4 -38.77 -10.32 5.22
C SER A 4 -38.00 -9.18 5.89
N SER A 5 -38.58 -8.52 6.91
CA SER A 5 -37.92 -7.44 7.64
C SER A 5 -36.74 -7.95 8.47
N ILE A 6 -36.88 -9.11 9.11
CA ILE A 6 -35.78 -9.74 9.87
C ILE A 6 -34.61 -10.13 8.94
N ARG A 7 -34.91 -10.59 7.71
CA ARG A 7 -33.89 -10.84 6.67
C ARG A 7 -33.24 -9.56 6.19
N MET A 8 -34.01 -8.48 6.02
CA MET A 8 -33.47 -7.18 5.65
C MET A 8 -32.47 -6.67 6.71
N THR A 9 -32.83 -6.73 8.00
CA THR A 9 -31.95 -6.29 9.10
C THR A 9 -30.65 -7.09 9.18
N SER A 10 -30.70 -8.40 8.94
CA SER A 10 -29.49 -9.23 8.94
C SER A 10 -28.61 -8.97 7.72
N ILE A 11 -29.21 -8.67 6.57
CA ILE A 11 -28.48 -8.23 5.36
C ILE A 11 -27.85 -6.86 5.59
N ASP A 12 -28.56 -5.90 6.16
CA ASP A 12 -28.03 -4.54 6.42
C ASP A 12 -26.81 -4.59 7.35
N ASN A 13 -26.89 -5.38 8.43
CA ASN A 13 -25.75 -5.60 9.33
C ASN A 13 -24.55 -6.25 8.61
N MET A 14 -24.81 -7.17 7.68
CA MET A 14 -23.75 -7.79 6.88
C MET A 14 -23.13 -6.80 5.90
N VAL A 15 -23.94 -5.97 5.22
CA VAL A 15 -23.49 -4.93 4.31
C VAL A 15 -22.67 -3.87 5.06
N GLU A 16 -23.05 -3.48 6.26
CA GLU A 16 -22.30 -2.54 7.10
C GLU A 16 -20.92 -3.08 7.48
N ASN A 17 -20.83 -4.34 7.90
CA ASN A 17 -19.56 -5.00 8.16
C ASN A 17 -18.67 -5.10 6.91
N ILE A 18 -19.26 -5.39 5.75
CA ILE A 18 -18.55 -5.42 4.47
C ILE A 18 -18.02 -4.03 4.13
N ARG A 19 -18.82 -2.97 4.29
CA ARG A 19 -18.39 -1.59 4.02
C ARG A 19 -17.22 -1.19 4.90
N TYR A 20 -17.31 -1.49 6.20
CA TYR A 20 -16.22 -1.21 7.14
C TYR A 20 -14.92 -1.91 6.73
N LYS A 21 -14.98 -3.21 6.44
CA LYS A 21 -13.80 -3.98 6.00
C LYS A 21 -13.26 -3.49 4.65
N ALA A 22 -14.15 -3.19 3.70
CA ALA A 22 -13.78 -2.69 2.38
C ALA A 22 -13.06 -1.34 2.45
N GLN A 23 -13.46 -0.45 3.35
CA GLN A 23 -12.77 0.82 3.59
C GLN A 23 -11.35 0.62 4.14
N ILE A 24 -11.18 -0.31 5.09
CA ILE A 24 -9.84 -0.66 5.60
C ILE A 24 -8.97 -1.18 4.46
N ILE A 25 -9.48 -2.11 3.66
CA ILE A 25 -8.76 -2.69 2.51
C ILE A 25 -8.42 -1.62 1.48
N ALA A 26 -9.32 -0.68 1.21
CA ALA A 26 -9.06 0.42 0.28
C ALA A 26 -7.91 1.31 0.79
N ARG A 27 -7.87 1.59 2.10
CA ARG A 27 -6.78 2.35 2.71
C ARG A 27 -5.44 1.60 2.64
N THR A 28 -5.41 0.31 2.97
CA THR A 28 -4.18 -0.49 2.89
C THR A 28 -3.71 -0.60 1.45
N ASN A 29 -4.61 -0.83 0.49
CA ASN A 29 -4.27 -0.89 -0.93
C ASN A 29 -3.66 0.43 -1.44
N LYS A 30 -4.13 1.60 -0.96
CA LYS A 30 -3.50 2.88 -1.30
C LYS A 30 -2.07 2.99 -0.74
N LEU A 31 -1.84 2.51 0.48
CA LEU A 31 -0.51 2.48 1.09
C LEU A 31 0.42 1.52 0.36
N ASP A 32 -0.05 0.30 0.07
CA ASP A 32 0.69 -0.70 -0.70
C ASP A 32 1.03 -0.20 -2.10
N SER A 33 0.10 0.46 -2.78
CA SER A 33 0.33 1.12 -4.06
C SER A 33 1.41 2.20 -3.97
N GLY A 34 1.43 2.98 -2.88
CA GLY A 34 2.48 3.97 -2.62
C GLY A 34 3.85 3.34 -2.39
N ILE A 35 3.91 2.25 -1.62
CA ILE A 35 5.14 1.48 -1.36
C ILE A 35 5.66 0.87 -2.66
N MET A 36 4.78 0.27 -3.47
CA MET A 36 5.12 -0.29 -4.77
C MET A 36 5.67 0.79 -5.73
N ALA A 37 5.06 1.98 -5.74
CA ALA A 37 5.53 3.11 -6.53
C ALA A 37 6.89 3.65 -6.05
N ALA A 38 7.22 3.51 -4.76
CA ALA A 38 8.49 3.94 -4.19
C ALA A 38 9.66 2.99 -4.50
N GLY A 39 9.40 1.77 -4.99
CA GLY A 39 10.44 0.76 -5.25
C GLY A 39 11.47 1.21 -6.28
N ILE A 40 11.03 1.65 -7.46
CA ILE A 40 11.91 2.13 -8.54
C ILE A 40 12.73 3.37 -8.13
N PRO A 41 12.12 4.46 -7.62
CA PRO A 41 12.90 5.64 -7.22
C PRO A 41 13.86 5.35 -6.07
N GLY A 42 13.49 4.49 -5.11
CA GLY A 42 14.39 4.04 -4.05
C GLY A 42 15.60 3.26 -4.58
N PHE A 43 15.39 2.37 -5.55
CA PHE A 43 16.46 1.63 -6.21
C PHE A 43 17.44 2.54 -6.95
N VAL A 44 16.93 3.48 -7.75
CA VAL A 44 17.77 4.42 -8.51
C VAL A 44 18.59 5.31 -7.57
N ALA A 45 17.98 5.83 -6.50
CA ALA A 45 18.69 6.63 -5.50
C ALA A 45 19.81 5.82 -4.81
N GLY A 46 19.53 4.56 -4.43
CA GLY A 46 20.52 3.67 -3.83
C GLY A 46 21.68 3.34 -4.76
N LEU A 47 21.38 3.08 -6.04
CA LEU A 47 22.40 2.78 -7.05
C LEU A 47 23.33 3.97 -7.29
N LEU A 48 22.79 5.18 -7.43
CA LEU A 48 23.60 6.39 -7.59
C LEU A 48 24.48 6.66 -6.37
N LEU A 49 23.94 6.50 -5.16
CA LEU A 49 24.69 6.71 -3.93
C LEU A 49 25.83 5.68 -3.79
N ALA A 50 25.57 4.41 -4.11
CA ALA A 50 26.59 3.37 -4.15
C ALA A 50 27.69 3.67 -5.17
N LEU A 51 27.32 4.12 -6.39
CA LEU A 51 28.29 4.50 -7.40
C LEU A 51 29.16 5.68 -6.96
N ILE A 52 28.58 6.70 -6.32
CA ILE A 52 29.34 7.83 -5.78
C ILE A 52 30.33 7.34 -4.73
N PHE A 53 29.89 6.51 -3.78
CA PHE A 53 30.76 6.01 -2.71
C PHE A 53 31.89 5.09 -3.21
N VAL A 54 31.70 4.41 -4.34
CA VAL A 54 32.74 3.59 -4.95
C VAL A 54 33.67 4.43 -5.86
N MET A 55 33.11 5.28 -6.71
CA MET A 55 33.89 6.06 -7.68
C MET A 55 34.68 7.19 -7.04
N VAL A 56 34.16 7.86 -6.00
CA VAL A 56 34.87 8.98 -5.38
C VAL A 56 36.23 8.55 -4.79
N PRO A 57 36.34 7.48 -3.99
CA PRO A 57 37.63 6.98 -3.52
C PRO A 57 38.56 6.56 -4.67
N ILE A 58 38.03 5.91 -5.72
CA ILE A 58 38.83 5.52 -6.89
C ILE A 58 39.44 6.74 -7.59
N LEU A 59 38.69 7.84 -7.70
CA LEU A 59 39.15 9.06 -8.37
C LEU A 59 40.04 9.95 -7.49
N VAL A 60 39.94 9.84 -6.16
CA VAL A 60 40.67 10.68 -5.20
C VAL A 60 41.93 10.00 -4.63
N LEU A 61 41.89 8.67 -4.46
CA LEU A 61 42.98 7.87 -3.88
C LEU A 61 43.70 6.98 -4.91
N GLY A 62 43.12 6.82 -6.10
CA GLY A 62 43.72 6.09 -7.23
C GLY A 62 44.73 6.93 -8.01
#